data_AF-A0A976HFI4-F1
#
_entry.id   AF-A0A976HFI4-F1
#
_cell.length_a   1.000
_cell.length_b   1.000
_cell.length_c   1.000
_cell.angle_alpha   90.00
_cell.angle_beta   90.00
_cell.angle_gamma   90.00
#
_symmetry.space_group_name_H-M   'P 1'
#
loop_
_entity.id
_entity.type
_entity.pdbx_description
1 polymer ?
#
loop_
_entity_poly.entity_id
_entity_poly.type
_entity_poly.pdbx_seq_one_letter_code
_entity_poly.pdbx_strand_id
1 'polypeptide(L)'
;MSCKCSFCLLSIPLNLQRNKTKNMKTGHLIKTLRLKKGITQEELAEKTEISVRTIQRIENGDVDPRAYTLQSIAAALDVDFEILNIYEDDINDAETKKWLPLLHLSGLLLTIVAPIIVWIWKKNKVENIKNHAYDVINFQLSMSLYLLPCLLFSIHPFTVFFAVFSQIFVIINTVKVNNGQPYKYPLNIKFLKP
;
A
#
# COMPACT_ATOMS: atom_id res chain seq x y z
N MET A 1 15.58 -46.21 23.40
CA MET A 1 14.12 -46.09 23.22
C MET A 1 13.80 -44.71 22.69
N SER A 2 13.00 -44.61 21.62
CA SER A 2 12.54 -43.33 21.06
C SER A 2 11.35 -42.81 21.86
N CYS A 3 11.33 -41.51 22.17
CA CYS A 3 10.10 -40.83 22.57
C CYS A 3 9.74 -39.81 21.48
N LYS A 4 8.60 -40.05 20.82
CA LYS A 4 8.11 -39.23 19.71
C LYS A 4 7.42 -37.98 20.27
N CYS A 5 7.96 -36.80 20.00
CA CYS A 5 7.19 -35.55 20.08
C CYS A 5 6.95 -35.01 18.66
N SER A 6 6.26 -35.82 17.86
CA SER A 6 5.96 -35.53 16.46
C SER A 6 4.52 -35.03 16.32
N PHE A 7 4.30 -34.06 15.42
CA PHE A 7 3.00 -33.82 14.75
C PHE A 7 1.78 -33.57 15.66
N CYS A 8 1.69 -32.40 16.29
CA CYS A 8 0.41 -31.89 16.83
C CYS A 8 -0.04 -30.54 16.23
N LEU A 9 0.84 -29.84 15.48
CA LEU A 9 0.53 -28.54 14.85
C LEU A 9 0.13 -28.63 13.37
N LEU A 10 0.32 -29.79 12.73
CA LEU A 10 -0.09 -30.05 11.34
C LEU A 10 -1.56 -30.51 11.22
N SER A 11 -2.27 -30.64 12.34
CA SER A 11 -3.70 -30.98 12.42
C SER A 11 -4.63 -29.76 12.38
N ILE A 12 -4.09 -28.54 12.43
CA ILE A 12 -4.87 -27.31 12.42
C ILE A 12 -5.27 -26.98 10.97
N PRO A 13 -6.56 -26.83 10.62
CA PRO A 13 -6.96 -26.53 9.25
C PRO A 13 -6.36 -25.20 8.78
N LEU A 14 -5.81 -25.20 7.55
CA LEU A 14 -5.11 -24.06 6.93
C LEU A 14 -5.86 -22.72 7.08
N ASN A 15 -7.19 -22.74 6.99
CA ASN A 15 -8.04 -21.56 7.16
C ASN A 15 -7.92 -20.89 8.55
N LEU A 16 -7.67 -21.64 9.63
CA LEU A 16 -7.44 -21.07 10.97
C LEU A 16 -6.07 -20.40 11.10
N GLN A 17 -5.04 -20.93 10.41
CA GLN A 17 -3.73 -20.28 10.36
C GLN A 17 -3.81 -18.98 9.54
N ARG A 18 -4.47 -19.03 8.36
CA ARG A 18 -4.69 -17.90 7.45
C ARG A 18 -5.36 -16.69 8.12
N ASN A 19 -6.34 -16.92 8.99
CA ASN A 19 -7.04 -15.83 9.68
C ASN A 19 -6.21 -15.16 10.80
N LYS A 20 -5.25 -15.87 11.42
CA LYS A 20 -4.36 -15.28 12.44
C LYS A 20 -3.21 -14.47 11.84
N THR A 21 -2.76 -14.78 10.62
CA THR A 21 -1.61 -14.11 9.98
C THR A 21 -1.97 -12.83 9.23
N LYS A 22 -3.26 -12.50 9.08
CA LYS A 22 -3.82 -11.52 8.12
C LYS A 22 -3.39 -10.04 8.26
N ASN A 23 -2.35 -9.69 9.04
CA ASN A 23 -1.98 -8.31 9.38
C ASN A 23 -0.44 -8.06 9.57
N MET A 24 0.47 -8.93 9.12
CA MET A 24 1.86 -9.01 9.64
C MET A 24 3.06 -8.61 8.73
N LYS A 25 2.95 -8.26 7.44
CA LYS A 25 4.07 -8.23 6.44
C LYS A 25 4.72 -9.59 6.11
N THR A 26 5.22 -9.73 4.88
CA THR A 26 5.93 -10.93 4.38
C THR A 26 7.12 -11.30 5.25
N GLY A 27 7.90 -10.31 5.71
CA GLY A 27 9.03 -10.49 6.62
C GLY A 27 8.69 -11.24 7.90
N HIS A 28 7.64 -10.81 8.62
CA HIS A 28 7.23 -11.50 9.84
C HIS A 28 6.56 -12.85 9.55
N LEU A 29 5.92 -13.03 8.38
CA LEU A 29 5.42 -14.33 7.95
C LEU A 29 6.58 -15.33 7.73
N ILE A 30 7.62 -14.92 7.01
CA ILE A 30 8.87 -15.70 6.82
C ILE A 30 9.47 -16.06 8.19
N LYS A 31 9.62 -15.08 9.10
CA LYS A 31 10.10 -15.31 10.48
C LYS A 31 9.24 -16.33 11.24
N THR A 32 7.92 -16.24 11.10
CA THR A 32 6.97 -17.15 11.77
C THR A 32 7.09 -18.56 11.21
N LEU A 33 7.21 -18.72 9.89
CA LEU A 33 7.40 -20.01 9.22
C LEU A 33 8.75 -20.63 9.58
N ARG A 34 9.83 -19.83 9.59
CA ARG A 34 11.16 -20.26 10.02
C ARG A 34 11.16 -20.80 11.45
N LEU A 35 10.56 -20.07 12.39
CA LEU A 35 10.44 -20.49 13.79
C LEU A 35 9.55 -21.74 13.95
N LYS A 36 8.48 -21.88 13.15
CA LYS A 36 7.66 -23.10 13.12
C LYS A 36 8.41 -24.32 12.56
N LYS A 37 9.31 -24.11 11.58
CA LYS A 37 10.19 -25.15 11.03
C LYS A 37 11.35 -25.49 11.97
N GLY A 38 11.62 -24.64 12.97
CA GLY A 38 12.62 -24.86 14.00
C GLY A 38 14.06 -24.53 13.60
N ILE A 39 14.26 -23.73 12.53
CA ILE A 39 15.60 -23.42 12.01
C ILE A 39 16.07 -21.99 12.36
N THR A 40 17.37 -21.78 12.43
CA THR A 40 18.01 -20.48 12.73
C THR A 40 18.05 -19.53 11.52
N GLN A 41 18.39 -18.25 11.73
CA GLN A 41 18.55 -17.31 10.60
C GLN A 41 19.77 -17.68 9.74
N GLU A 42 20.79 -18.25 10.37
CA GLU A 42 22.02 -18.77 9.81
C GLU A 42 21.74 -20.00 8.93
N GLU A 43 20.94 -20.96 9.40
CA GLU A 43 20.52 -22.13 8.63
C GLU A 43 19.61 -21.76 7.46
N LEU A 44 18.72 -20.77 7.61
CA LEU A 44 17.91 -20.27 6.50
C LEU A 44 18.78 -19.55 5.46
N ALA A 45 19.75 -18.75 5.92
CA ALA A 45 20.72 -18.07 5.08
C ALA A 45 21.56 -19.06 4.24
N GLU A 46 22.09 -20.10 4.87
CA GLU A 46 22.83 -21.18 4.21
C GLU A 46 21.97 -21.89 3.15
N LYS A 47 20.75 -22.31 3.49
CA LYS A 47 19.83 -23.01 2.58
C LYS A 47 19.33 -22.19 1.40
N THR A 48 19.46 -20.87 1.44
CA THR A 48 18.94 -19.96 0.41
C THR A 48 20.03 -19.21 -0.35
N GLU A 49 21.31 -19.39 0.03
CA GLU A 49 22.47 -18.62 -0.43
C GLU A 49 22.34 -17.09 -0.19
N ILE A 50 21.53 -16.70 0.81
CA ILE A 50 21.27 -15.31 1.18
C ILE A 50 22.06 -14.97 2.45
N SER A 51 22.75 -13.82 2.51
CA SER A 51 23.46 -13.45 3.75
C SER A 51 22.51 -13.34 4.96
N VAL A 52 22.97 -13.76 6.15
CA VAL A 52 22.21 -13.67 7.42
C VAL A 52 21.67 -12.25 7.66
N ARG A 53 22.47 -11.22 7.34
CA ARG A 53 22.06 -9.81 7.41
C ARG A 53 20.90 -9.47 6.48
N THR A 54 20.83 -10.08 5.30
CA THR A 54 19.70 -9.91 4.37
C THR A 54 18.46 -10.64 4.90
N ILE A 55 18.59 -11.87 5.41
CA ILE A 55 17.49 -12.59 6.08
C ILE A 55 16.93 -11.76 7.25
N GLN A 56 17.78 -11.21 8.11
CA GLN A 56 17.38 -10.34 9.22
C GLN A 56 16.60 -9.10 8.76
N ARG A 57 17.10 -8.40 7.74
CA ARG A 57 16.43 -7.22 7.16
C ARG A 57 15.09 -7.57 6.53
N ILE A 58 14.98 -8.72 5.87
CA ILE A 58 13.70 -9.24 5.36
C ILE A 58 12.76 -9.53 6.54
N GLU A 59 13.19 -10.27 7.57
CA GLU A 59 12.36 -10.64 8.72
C GLU A 59 11.85 -9.46 9.55
N ASN A 60 12.61 -8.36 9.58
CA ASN A 60 12.22 -7.09 10.19
C ASN A 60 11.38 -6.20 9.26
N GLY A 61 11.35 -6.50 7.97
CA GLY A 61 10.67 -5.71 6.94
C GLY A 61 11.40 -4.41 6.55
N ASP A 62 12.74 -4.39 6.69
CA ASP A 62 13.63 -3.31 6.21
C ASP A 62 13.91 -3.41 4.70
N VAL A 63 13.69 -4.59 4.12
CA VAL A 63 13.89 -4.91 2.69
C VAL A 63 12.81 -5.90 2.27
N ASP A 64 12.08 -5.57 1.21
CA ASP A 64 11.16 -6.50 0.57
C ASP A 64 11.95 -7.44 -0.37
N PRO A 65 11.78 -8.78 -0.27
CA PRO A 65 12.51 -9.73 -1.09
C PRO A 65 12.04 -9.71 -2.55
N ARG A 66 12.95 -9.94 -3.49
CA ARG A 66 12.59 -10.13 -4.91
C ARG A 66 11.88 -11.48 -5.10
N ALA A 67 11.06 -11.63 -6.14
CA ALA A 67 10.33 -12.88 -6.43
C ALA A 67 11.22 -14.14 -6.37
N TYR A 68 12.39 -14.15 -7.02
CA TYR A 68 13.37 -15.26 -6.92
C TYR A 68 13.84 -15.54 -5.48
N THR A 69 14.12 -14.48 -4.71
CA THR A 69 14.52 -14.57 -3.30
C THR A 69 13.39 -15.14 -2.45
N LEU A 70 12.14 -14.74 -2.72
CA LEU A 70 10.94 -15.25 -2.06
C LEU A 70 10.67 -16.73 -2.43
N GLN A 71 10.92 -17.14 -3.69
CA GLN A 71 10.87 -18.54 -4.12
C GLN A 71 11.91 -19.42 -3.42
N SER A 72 13.17 -18.95 -3.34
CA SER A 72 14.23 -19.66 -2.60
C SER A 72 13.89 -19.82 -1.12
N ILE A 73 13.38 -18.77 -0.47
CA ILE A 73 12.91 -18.83 0.92
C ILE A 73 11.70 -19.77 1.08
N ALA A 74 10.74 -19.76 0.15
CA ALA A 74 9.58 -20.65 0.17
C ALA A 74 10.01 -22.14 0.11
N ALA A 75 10.89 -22.47 -0.85
CA ALA A 75 11.47 -23.80 -0.99
C ALA A 75 12.25 -24.22 0.27
N ALA A 76 13.12 -23.35 0.79
CA ALA A 76 13.89 -23.62 2.02
C ALA A 76 13.00 -23.79 3.28
N LEU A 77 11.76 -23.30 3.24
CA LEU A 77 10.76 -23.41 4.32
C LEU A 77 9.71 -24.51 4.10
N ASP A 78 9.76 -25.27 3.01
CA ASP A 78 8.75 -26.26 2.58
C ASP A 78 7.32 -25.67 2.52
N VAL A 79 7.19 -24.42 2.06
CA VAL A 79 5.89 -23.77 1.83
C VAL A 79 5.67 -23.48 0.36
N ASP A 80 4.42 -23.52 -0.08
CA ASP A 80 4.06 -23.10 -1.42
C ASP A 80 4.31 -21.59 -1.59
N PHE A 81 4.96 -21.21 -2.70
CA PHE A 81 5.24 -19.83 -3.05
C PHE A 81 3.96 -18.98 -3.18
N GLU A 82 2.87 -19.58 -3.63
CA GLU A 82 1.57 -18.91 -3.80
C GLU A 82 1.05 -18.34 -2.47
N ILE A 83 1.34 -19.00 -1.34
CA ILE A 83 0.96 -18.55 0.01
C ILE A 83 1.68 -17.23 0.37
N LEU A 84 2.93 -17.03 -0.07
CA LEU A 84 3.67 -15.80 0.17
C LEU A 84 3.25 -14.68 -0.79
N ASN A 85 2.89 -15.01 -2.04
CA ASN A 85 2.45 -14.03 -3.04
C ASN A 85 1.04 -13.47 -2.74
N ILE A 86 0.05 -14.35 -2.48
CA ILE A 86 -1.32 -13.96 -2.06
C ILE A 86 -1.27 -12.98 -0.89
N TYR A 87 -0.28 -13.15 -0.02
CA TYR A 87 -0.11 -12.37 1.18
C TYR A 87 0.47 -10.95 0.94
N GLU A 88 1.28 -10.77 -0.11
CA GLU A 88 1.70 -9.44 -0.56
C GLU A 88 0.55 -8.71 -1.24
N ASP A 89 -0.25 -9.42 -2.05
CA ASP A 89 -1.44 -8.89 -2.70
C ASP A 89 -2.51 -8.42 -1.67
N ASP A 90 -2.80 -9.23 -0.64
CA ASP A 90 -3.72 -8.87 0.47
C ASP A 90 -3.29 -7.57 1.18
N ILE A 91 -1.98 -7.34 1.36
CA ILE A 91 -1.44 -6.14 2.01
C ILE A 91 -1.46 -4.91 1.09
N ASN A 92 -1.11 -5.09 -0.19
CA ASN A 92 -1.19 -4.02 -1.19
C ASN A 92 -2.65 -3.56 -1.37
N ASP A 93 -3.61 -4.50 -1.46
CA ASP A 93 -5.05 -4.20 -1.51
C ASP A 93 -5.52 -3.42 -0.27
N ALA A 94 -5.13 -3.84 0.93
CA ALA A 94 -5.50 -3.18 2.18
C ALA A 94 -4.91 -1.75 2.31
N GLU A 95 -3.64 -1.55 1.94
CA GLU A 95 -3.04 -0.21 1.88
C GLU A 95 -3.69 0.63 0.77
N THR A 96 -3.98 0.06 -0.40
CA THR A 96 -4.61 0.75 -1.54
C THR A 96 -6.01 1.24 -1.21
N LYS A 97 -6.88 0.37 -0.66
CA LYS A 97 -8.24 0.71 -0.21
C LYS A 97 -8.25 1.78 0.88
N LYS A 98 -7.20 1.86 1.70
CA LYS A 98 -7.06 2.89 2.74
C LYS A 98 -6.52 4.22 2.19
N TRP A 99 -5.41 4.18 1.46
CA TRP A 99 -4.62 5.37 1.17
C TRP A 99 -5.01 6.09 -0.12
N LEU A 100 -5.58 5.41 -1.13
CA LEU A 100 -6.08 6.11 -2.31
C LEU A 100 -7.29 7.01 -2.00
N PRO A 101 -8.32 6.60 -1.22
CA PRO A 101 -9.39 7.50 -0.82
C PRO A 101 -8.89 8.65 0.06
N LEU A 102 -7.99 8.39 1.02
CA LEU A 102 -7.39 9.43 1.86
C LEU A 102 -6.59 10.46 1.05
N LEU A 103 -5.89 10.04 0.00
CA LEU A 103 -5.18 10.94 -0.91
C LEU A 103 -6.15 11.86 -1.65
N HIS A 104 -7.28 11.34 -2.14
CA HIS A 104 -8.33 12.17 -2.77
C HIS A 104 -8.94 13.14 -1.75
N LEU A 105 -9.34 12.63 -0.58
CA LEU A 105 -9.92 13.41 0.51
C LEU A 105 -8.99 14.52 1.02
N SER A 106 -7.67 14.34 0.96
CA SER A 106 -6.70 15.37 1.33
C SER A 106 -6.78 16.66 0.49
N GLY A 107 -7.45 16.59 -0.67
CA GLY A 107 -7.76 17.75 -1.51
C GLY A 107 -8.85 18.68 -0.96
N LEU A 108 -9.60 18.30 0.08
CA LEU A 108 -10.70 19.13 0.62
C LEU A 108 -10.25 20.54 1.04
N LEU A 109 -8.99 20.72 1.46
CA LEU A 109 -8.50 22.01 1.97
C LEU A 109 -8.09 23.01 0.87
N LEU A 110 -8.28 22.68 -0.42
CA LEU A 110 -7.72 23.41 -1.58
C LEU A 110 -6.18 23.53 -1.59
N THR A 111 -5.48 22.93 -0.62
CA THR A 111 -4.01 22.95 -0.52
C THR A 111 -3.37 21.75 -1.20
N ILE A 112 -2.27 21.99 -1.94
CA ILE A 112 -1.43 20.90 -2.47
C ILE A 112 -0.57 20.20 -1.40
N VAL A 113 -0.39 20.79 -0.21
CA VAL A 113 0.54 20.31 0.82
C VAL A 113 0.15 18.92 1.34
N ALA A 114 -1.12 18.72 1.69
CA ALA A 114 -1.61 17.44 2.20
C ALA A 114 -1.47 16.28 1.19
N PRO A 115 -1.92 16.39 -0.08
CA PRO A 115 -1.72 15.32 -1.06
C PRO A 115 -0.25 15.06 -1.40
N ILE A 116 0.61 16.08 -1.38
CA ILE A 116 2.07 15.92 -1.54
C ILE A 116 2.67 15.09 -0.39
N ILE A 117 2.30 15.38 0.87
CA ILE A 117 2.78 14.62 2.03
C ILE A 117 2.33 13.15 1.95
N VAL A 118 1.04 12.91 1.67
CA VAL A 118 0.49 11.55 1.51
C VAL A 118 1.22 10.80 0.40
N TRP A 119 1.41 11.42 -0.76
CA TRP A 119 2.16 10.84 -1.87
C TRP A 119 3.61 10.51 -1.49
N ILE A 120 4.37 11.43 -0.91
CA ILE A 120 5.78 11.21 -0.55
C ILE A 120 5.93 10.07 0.47
N TRP A 121 5.03 9.95 1.44
CA TRP A 121 5.06 8.88 2.45
C TRP A 121 4.59 7.50 1.94
N LYS A 122 3.76 7.46 0.89
CA LYS A 122 3.12 6.21 0.42
C LYS A 122 3.46 5.76 -1.01
N LYS A 123 4.20 6.56 -1.78
CA LYS A 123 4.65 6.25 -3.16
C LYS A 123 5.36 4.90 -3.35
N ASN A 124 5.96 4.34 -2.29
CA ASN A 124 6.68 3.06 -2.35
C ASN A 124 5.83 1.86 -1.84
N LYS A 125 4.58 2.08 -1.41
CA LYS A 125 3.76 1.07 -0.71
C LYS A 125 2.35 0.89 -1.27
N VAL A 126 1.88 1.85 -2.06
CA VAL A 126 0.53 1.87 -2.62
C VAL A 126 0.66 1.90 -4.12
N GLU A 127 0.09 0.90 -4.79
CA GLU A 127 0.13 0.82 -6.25
C GLU A 127 -0.59 2.02 -6.89
N ASN A 128 -0.09 2.49 -8.05
CA ASN A 128 -0.66 3.58 -8.85
C ASN A 128 -0.88 4.94 -8.15
N ILE A 129 -0.49 5.09 -6.88
CA ILE A 129 -0.71 6.30 -6.06
C ILE A 129 -0.13 7.57 -6.69
N LYS A 130 0.96 7.46 -7.47
CA LYS A 130 1.56 8.57 -8.22
C LYS A 130 0.55 9.21 -9.20
N ASN A 131 -0.22 8.39 -9.91
CA ASN A 131 -1.18 8.87 -10.91
C ASN A 131 -2.34 9.60 -10.23
N HIS A 132 -2.89 9.00 -9.17
CA HIS A 132 -3.90 9.62 -8.32
C HIS A 132 -3.40 10.95 -7.71
N ALA A 133 -2.15 10.98 -7.22
CA ALA A 133 -1.56 12.17 -6.59
C ALA A 133 -1.39 13.30 -7.61
N TYR A 134 -0.90 12.98 -8.81
CA TYR A 134 -0.74 13.97 -9.87
C TYR A 134 -2.09 14.54 -10.31
N ASP A 135 -3.12 13.72 -10.48
CA ASP A 135 -4.46 14.22 -10.82
C ASP A 135 -5.08 15.09 -9.71
N VAL A 136 -4.92 14.73 -8.44
CA VAL A 136 -5.38 15.53 -7.29
C VAL A 136 -4.62 16.86 -7.21
N ILE A 137 -3.29 16.85 -7.29
CA ILE A 137 -2.45 18.05 -7.23
C ILE A 137 -2.76 18.98 -8.41
N ASN A 138 -2.84 18.44 -9.63
CA ASN A 138 -3.24 19.17 -10.83
C ASN A 138 -4.61 19.84 -10.66
N PHE A 139 -5.58 19.13 -10.07
CA PHE A 139 -6.92 19.68 -9.83
C PHE A 139 -6.90 20.82 -8.81
N GLN A 140 -6.18 20.66 -7.69
CA GLN A 140 -6.05 21.74 -6.71
C GLN A 140 -5.32 22.97 -7.27
N LEU A 141 -4.28 22.79 -8.09
CA LEU A 141 -3.62 23.88 -8.81
C LEU A 141 -4.57 24.58 -9.79
N SER A 142 -5.38 23.80 -10.54
CA SER A 142 -6.37 24.33 -11.48
C SER A 142 -7.44 25.16 -10.77
N MET A 143 -8.04 24.62 -9.70
CA MET A 143 -9.06 25.33 -8.91
C MET A 143 -8.49 26.59 -8.25
N SER A 144 -7.26 26.53 -7.71
CA SER A 144 -6.56 27.68 -7.15
C SER A 144 -6.34 28.78 -8.21
N LEU A 145 -5.92 28.40 -9.42
CA LEU A 145 -5.72 29.32 -10.54
C LEU A 145 -7.02 30.02 -10.95
N TYR A 146 -8.16 29.30 -10.96
CA TYR A 146 -9.46 29.89 -11.28
C TYR A 146 -9.99 30.82 -10.17
N LEU A 147 -9.63 30.58 -8.91
CA LEU A 147 -10.03 31.42 -7.77
C LEU A 147 -9.27 32.77 -7.71
N LEU A 148 -7.99 32.82 -8.12
CA LEU A 148 -7.17 34.04 -8.07
C LEU A 148 -7.83 35.29 -8.70
N PRO A 149 -8.30 35.28 -9.98
CA PRO A 149 -8.98 36.44 -10.56
C PRO A 149 -10.33 36.72 -9.88
N CYS A 150 -11.06 35.68 -9.46
CA CYS A 150 -12.34 35.86 -8.77
C CYS A 150 -12.18 36.61 -7.44
N LEU A 151 -11.10 36.34 -6.70
CA LEU A 151 -10.75 37.05 -5.47
C LEU A 151 -10.27 38.48 -5.77
N LEU A 152 -9.36 38.66 -6.74
CA LEU A 152 -8.79 39.96 -7.10
C LEU A 152 -9.86 40.98 -7.56
N PHE A 153 -10.83 40.53 -8.37
CA PHE A 153 -11.89 41.39 -8.90
C PHE A 153 -13.19 41.33 -8.06
N SER A 154 -13.15 40.76 -6.83
CA SER A 154 -14.29 40.66 -5.91
C SER A 154 -15.55 39.99 -6.51
N ILE A 155 -15.33 39.00 -7.38
CA ILE A 155 -16.39 38.23 -8.07
C ILE A 155 -16.88 37.10 -7.14
N HIS A 156 -17.56 37.48 -6.06
CA HIS A 156 -17.93 36.58 -4.98
C HIS A 156 -18.81 35.38 -5.40
N PRO A 157 -19.83 35.50 -6.29
CA PRO A 157 -20.64 34.35 -6.71
C PRO A 157 -19.82 33.25 -7.39
N PHE A 158 -18.89 33.63 -8.27
CA PHE A 158 -18.00 32.69 -8.96
C PHE A 158 -16.95 32.09 -8.01
N THR A 159 -16.49 32.87 -7.02
CA THR A 159 -15.60 32.38 -5.95
C THR A 159 -16.24 31.24 -5.18
N VAL A 160 -17.49 31.42 -4.72
CA VAL A 160 -18.25 30.37 -4.00
C VAL A 160 -18.53 29.18 -4.92
N PHE A 161 -18.91 29.43 -6.18
CA PHE A 161 -19.14 28.36 -7.17
C PHE A 161 -17.91 27.45 -7.34
N PHE A 162 -16.73 28.01 -7.63
CA PHE A 162 -15.51 27.20 -7.83
C PHE A 162 -15.06 26.50 -6.55
N ALA A 163 -15.19 27.15 -5.38
CA ALA A 163 -14.89 26.53 -4.11
C ALA A 163 -15.77 25.29 -3.87
N VAL A 164 -17.10 25.42 -3.99
CA VAL A 164 -18.06 24.32 -3.78
C VAL A 164 -17.90 23.23 -4.85
N PHE A 165 -17.70 23.61 -6.12
CA PHE A 165 -17.43 22.68 -7.22
C PHE A 165 -16.22 21.79 -6.94
N SER A 166 -15.13 22.35 -6.42
CA SER A 166 -13.93 21.59 -6.02
C SER A 166 -14.27 20.53 -4.96
N GLN A 167 -14.98 20.92 -3.89
CA GLN A 167 -15.35 19.99 -2.81
C GLN A 167 -16.23 18.84 -3.32
N ILE A 168 -17.21 19.15 -4.18
CA ILE A 168 -18.09 18.13 -4.78
C ILE A 168 -17.28 17.07 -5.53
N PHE A 169 -16.32 17.48 -6.37
CA PHE A 169 -15.51 16.52 -7.13
C PHE A 169 -14.49 15.76 -6.27
N VAL A 170 -13.93 16.38 -5.22
CA VAL A 170 -13.09 15.67 -4.23
C VAL A 170 -13.90 14.57 -3.52
N ILE A 171 -15.11 14.89 -3.03
CA ILE A 171 -15.97 13.92 -2.34
C ILE A 171 -16.40 12.79 -3.27
N ILE A 172 -16.89 13.12 -4.49
CA ILE A 172 -17.31 12.13 -5.48
C ILE A 172 -16.16 11.18 -5.85
N ASN A 173 -14.96 11.72 -6.10
CA ASN A 173 -13.82 10.88 -6.47
C ASN A 173 -13.30 10.06 -5.28
N THR A 174 -13.36 10.59 -4.05
CA THR A 174 -13.06 9.81 -2.83
C THR A 174 -13.99 8.59 -2.70
N VAL A 175 -15.30 8.78 -2.84
CA VAL A 175 -16.29 7.70 -2.76
C VAL A 175 -16.11 6.68 -3.89
N LYS A 176 -15.86 7.15 -5.12
CA LYS A 176 -15.58 6.26 -6.26
C LYS A 176 -14.35 5.39 -6.03
N VAL A 177 -13.23 5.99 -5.64
CA VAL A 177 -11.97 5.27 -5.38
C VAL A 177 -12.12 4.28 -4.22
N ASN A 178 -12.85 4.66 -3.16
CA ASN A 178 -13.15 3.75 -2.04
C ASN A 178 -13.94 2.51 -2.50
N ASN A 179 -14.78 2.66 -3.52
CA ASN A 179 -15.58 1.58 -4.10
C ASN A 179 -14.89 0.89 -5.29
N GLY A 180 -13.59 1.13 -5.53
CA GLY A 180 -12.84 0.56 -6.65
C GLY A 180 -13.26 1.07 -8.05
N GLN A 181 -14.01 2.18 -8.12
CA GLN A 181 -14.50 2.76 -9.36
C GLN A 181 -13.53 3.79 -9.96
N PRO A 182 -13.51 3.97 -11.29
CA PRO A 182 -12.69 4.98 -11.93
C PRO A 182 -13.12 6.41 -11.53
N TYR A 183 -12.13 7.23 -11.18
CA TYR A 183 -12.31 8.63 -10.81
C TYR A 183 -12.10 9.56 -12.02
N LYS A 184 -12.56 10.81 -11.92
CA LYS A 184 -12.30 11.84 -12.94
C LYS A 184 -12.39 13.24 -12.35
N TYR A 185 -11.35 14.04 -12.53
CA TYR A 185 -11.36 15.47 -12.22
C TYR A 185 -11.65 16.28 -13.50
N PRO A 186 -12.78 17.00 -13.59
CA PRO A 186 -13.05 17.93 -14.69
C PRO A 186 -12.21 19.21 -14.54
N LEU A 187 -12.09 19.99 -15.61
CA LEU A 187 -11.33 21.25 -15.63
C LEU A 187 -9.88 21.10 -15.09
N ASN A 188 -9.29 19.91 -15.27
CA ASN A 188 -8.01 19.56 -14.69
C ASN A 188 -6.86 19.84 -15.68
N ILE A 189 -6.07 20.88 -15.42
CA ILE A 189 -4.89 21.25 -16.20
C ILE A 189 -3.72 20.34 -15.80
N LYS A 190 -3.15 19.60 -16.76
CA LYS A 190 -2.06 18.65 -16.51
C LYS A 190 -0.69 19.33 -16.36
N PHE A 191 -0.45 19.96 -15.22
CA PHE A 191 0.87 20.50 -14.84
C PHE A 191 1.89 19.37 -14.63
N LEU A 192 1.50 18.36 -13.85
CA LEU A 192 2.22 17.10 -13.65
C LEU A 192 1.71 16.04 -14.62
N LYS A 193 2.62 15.25 -15.19
CA LYS A 193 2.33 14.13 -16.10
C LYS A 193 2.85 12.82 -15.49
N PRO A 194 2.08 11.72 -15.52
CA PRO A 194 2.49 10.43 -14.97
C PRO A 194 3.76 9.90 -15.65
#